data_AF-A0AA43DEN6-F1
#
_entry.id   AF-A0AA43DEN6-F1
#
_cell.length_a   1.000
_cell.length_b   1.000
_cell.length_c   1.000
_cell.angle_alpha   90.00
_cell.angle_beta   90.00
_cell.angle_gamma   90.00
#
_symmetry.space_group_name_H-M   'P 1'
#
loop_
_entity.id
_entity.type
_entity.pdbx_description
1 polymer ?
#
loop_
_entity_poly.entity_id
_entity_poly.type
_entity_poly.pdbx_seq_one_letter_code
_entity_poly.pdbx_strand_id
1 'polypeptide(L)' 'MEGIVILPAASVSGFYFSHPDAKYFAVGKIGKDHVEDYARRKGMDLGTVERWLSPNLNYEPE' A
#
# COMPACT_ATOMS: atom_id res chain seq x y z
N MET A 1 -12.83 -12.49 -7.69
CA MET A 1 -12.27 -11.29 -7.04
C MET A 1 -11.86 -11.68 -5.64
N GLU A 2 -10.59 -12.00 -5.42
CA GLU A 2 -10.04 -12.13 -4.07
C GLU A 2 -9.36 -10.81 -3.73
N GLY A 3 -10.04 -9.98 -2.95
CA GLY A 3 -9.50 -8.77 -2.34
C GLY A 3 -9.40 -8.96 -0.83
N ILE A 4 -8.66 -8.08 -0.16
CA ILE A 4 -8.67 -8.04 1.30
C ILE A 4 -9.97 -7.36 1.72
N VAL A 5 -10.95 -8.15 2.14
CA VAL A 5 -12.24 -7.70 2.66
C VAL A 5 -12.42 -8.17 4.09
N ILE A 6 -12.99 -7.31 4.92
CA ILE A 6 -13.34 -7.63 6.30
C ILE A 6 -14.83 -7.97 6.34
N LEU A 7 -15.16 -9.13 6.92
CA LEU A 7 -16.53 -9.57 7.16
C LEU A 7 -16.81 -9.56 8.67
N PRO A 8 -17.96 -9.05 9.13
CA PRO A 8 -19.11 -8.53 8.37
C PRO A 8 -18.86 -7.18 7.69
N ALA A 9 -19.67 -6.81 6.69
CA ALA A 9 -19.49 -5.56 5.93
C ALA A 9 -19.53 -4.28 6.79
N ALA A 10 -20.25 -4.33 7.92
CA ALA A 10 -20.26 -3.26 8.93
C ALA A 10 -19.03 -3.32 9.85
N SER A 11 -17.83 -3.41 9.28
CA SER A 11 -16.55 -3.46 10.02
C SER A 11 -15.65 -2.30 9.62
N VAL A 12 -14.86 -1.81 10.58
CA VAL A 12 -13.84 -0.77 10.38
C VAL A 12 -12.54 -1.23 11.04
N SER A 13 -11.40 -0.99 10.40
CA SER A 13 -10.07 -1.24 10.97
C SER A 13 -9.10 -0.13 10.57
N GLY A 14 -8.05 0.09 11.37
CA GLY A 14 -7.05 1.12 11.13
C GLY A 14 -6.00 1.19 12.24
N PHE A 15 -5.09 2.15 12.12
CA PHE A 15 -4.05 2.43 13.10
C PHE A 15 -4.38 3.71 13.90
N TYR A 16 -3.92 3.77 15.16
CA TYR A 16 -4.00 4.97 15.99
C TYR A 16 -2.64 5.67 16.03
N PHE A 17 -2.63 6.98 15.75
CA PHE A 17 -1.45 7.84 15.86
C PHE A 17 -1.76 8.99 16.85
N SER A 18 -0.89 9.24 17.82
CA SER A 18 -1.12 10.22 18.91
C SER A 18 -0.34 11.53 18.77
N HIS A 19 0.52 11.64 17.75
CA HIS A 19 1.36 12.82 17.56
C HIS A 19 0.48 14.04 17.19
N PRO A 20 0.68 15.23 17.79
CA PRO A 20 -0.19 16.39 17.59
C PRO A 20 -0.24 16.88 16.13
N ASP A 21 0.84 16.67 15.37
CA ASP A 21 0.91 17.04 13.95
C ASP A 21 0.47 15.91 13.00
N ALA A 22 0.02 14.76 13.53
CA ALA A 22 -0.47 13.66 12.71
C ALA A 22 -1.75 14.07 11.96
N LYS A 23 -1.72 13.90 10.64
CA LYS A 23 -2.83 14.23 9.75
C LYS A 23 -2.89 13.27 8.58
N TYR A 24 -4.07 13.11 7.99
CA TYR A 24 -4.22 12.38 6.74
C TYR A 24 -3.52 13.13 5.60
N PHE A 25 -2.79 12.38 4.78
CA PHE A 25 -2.20 12.89 3.54
C PHE A 25 -2.19 11.78 2.50
N ALA A 26 -2.16 12.16 1.22
CA ALA A 26 -2.03 11.20 0.13
C ALA A 26 -0.55 10.83 -0.08
N VAL A 27 -0.26 9.55 -0.22
CA VAL A 27 1.11 9.06 -0.51
C VAL A 27 1.60 9.53 -1.89
N GLY A 28 0.67 9.68 -2.85
CA GLY A 28 0.99 10.10 -4.21
C GLY A 28 1.53 8.96 -5.08
N LYS A 29 2.23 9.33 -6.14
CA LYS A 29 2.82 8.43 -7.12
C LYS A 29 4.23 7.99 -6.70
N ILE A 30 4.56 6.71 -6.80
CA ILE A 30 5.83 6.12 -6.34
C ILE A 30 6.63 5.51 -7.50
N GLY A 31 7.96 5.61 -7.41
CA GLY A 31 8.93 5.05 -8.35
C GLY A 31 9.27 3.58 -8.08
N LYS A 32 9.89 2.93 -9.07
CA LYS A 32 10.29 1.51 -9.00
C LYS A 32 11.26 1.24 -7.84
N ASP A 33 12.17 2.17 -7.56
CA ASP A 33 13.10 2.12 -6.44
C ASP A 33 12.39 2.00 -5.07
N HIS A 34 11.31 2.76 -4.87
CA HIS A 34 10.49 2.68 -3.64
C HIS A 34 9.75 1.35 -3.54
N VAL A 35 9.28 0.82 -4.67
CA VAL A 35 8.55 -0.45 -4.74
C VAL A 35 9.49 -1.62 -4.45
N GLU A 36 10.68 -1.64 -5.03
CA GLU A 36 11.73 -2.65 -4.79
C GLU A 36 12.16 -2.66 -3.32
N ASP A 37 12.37 -1.48 -2.72
CA ASP A 37 12.69 -1.38 -1.30
C ASP A 37 11.55 -1.86 -0.40
N TYR A 38 10.30 -1.54 -0.75
CA TYR A 38 9.13 -2.06 -0.02
C TYR A 38 8.99 -3.57 -0.14
N ALA A 39 9.17 -4.13 -1.34
CA ALA A 39 9.14 -5.56 -1.60
C ALA A 39 10.18 -6.30 -0.75
N ARG A 40 11.42 -5.79 -0.71
CA ARG A 40 12.49 -6.30 0.16
C ARG A 40 12.11 -6.25 1.64
N ARG A 41 11.61 -5.12 2.15
CA ARG A 41 11.22 -4.97 3.57
C ARG A 41 10.08 -5.89 3.97
N LYS A 42 9.16 -6.17 3.04
CA LYS A 42 8.04 -7.08 3.24
C LYS A 42 8.36 -8.55 2.97
N GLY A 43 9.53 -8.85 2.39
CA GLY A 43 9.87 -10.21 1.94
C GLY A 43 8.93 -10.72 0.86
N MET A 44 8.42 -9.82 0.00
CA MET A 44 7.46 -10.13 -1.05
C MET A 44 8.11 -10.06 -2.42
N ASP A 45 7.56 -10.82 -3.36
CA ASP A 45 7.91 -10.71 -4.78
C ASP A 45 7.51 -9.34 -5.36
N LEU A 46 8.31 -8.82 -6.30
CA LEU A 46 8.12 -7.48 -6.85
C LEU A 46 6.80 -7.36 -7.61
N GLY A 47 6.46 -8.31 -8.48
CA GLY A 47 5.22 -8.29 -9.26
C GLY A 47 3.99 -8.36 -8.36
N THR A 48 4.09 -9.07 -7.23
CA THR A 48 3.03 -9.07 -6.20
C THR A 48 2.82 -7.67 -5.62
N VAL A 49 3.89 -6.99 -5.23
CA VAL A 49 3.81 -5.62 -4.69
C VAL A 49 3.29 -4.64 -5.74
N GLU A 50 3.75 -4.72 -6.97
CA GLU A 50 3.29 -3.89 -8.09
C GLU A 50 1.79 -4.06 -8.32
N ARG A 51 1.27 -5.28 -8.24
CA ARG A 51 -0.17 -5.54 -8.30
C ARG A 51 -0.93 -4.87 -7.15
N TRP A 52 -0.43 -4.94 -5.92
CA TRP A 52 -1.09 -4.31 -4.77
C TRP A 52 -1.04 -2.78 -4.81
N LEU A 53 0.05 -2.21 -5.31
CA LEU A 53 0.30 -0.77 -5.35
C LEU A 53 -0.02 -0.13 -6.71
N SER A 54 -0.61 -0.88 -7.65
CA SER A 54 -0.90 -0.45 -9.03
C SER A 54 -1.49 0.97 -9.14
N PRO A 55 -2.48 1.41 -8.32
CA PRO A 55 -3.01 2.78 -8.42
C PRO A 55 -1.98 3.88 -8.13
N ASN A 56 -0.93 3.56 -7.39
CA ASN A 56 0.10 4.47 -6.92
C ASN A 56 1.39 4.43 -7.75
N LEU A 57 1.54 3.54 -8.73
CA LEU A 57 2.75 3.48 -9.54
C LEU A 57 2.85 4.68 -10.50
N ASN A 58 4.07 5.19 -10.66
CA ASN A 58 4.42 6.24 -11.63
C ASN A 58 5.09 5.68 -12.92
N TYR A 59 5.13 4.36 -13.04
CA TYR A 59 5.72 3.60 -14.12
C TYR A 59 4.81 2.42 -14.47
N GLU A 60 5.07 1.79 -15.61
CA GLU A 60 4.36 0.58 -16.04
C GLU A 60 5.19 -0.66 -15.62
N PRO A 61 4.64 -1.55 -14.78
CA PRO A 61 5.22 -2.86 -14.50
C PRO A 61 5.26 -3.74 -15.75
N GLU A 62 6.23 -4.66 -15.81
CA GLU A 62 6.31 -5.69 -16.84
C GLU A 62 5.35 -6.86 -16.58
#